data_AF-A0A2W5T1J7-F1
#
_entry.id   AF-A0A2W5T1J7-F1
#
_cell.length_a   1.000
_cell.length_b   1.000
_cell.length_c   1.000
_cell.angle_alpha   90.00
_cell.angle_beta   90.00
_cell.angle_gamma   90.00
#
_symmetry.space_group_name_H-M   'P 1'
#
loop_
_entity.id
_entity.type
_entity.pdbx_description
1 polymer ?
#
loop_
_entity_poly.entity_id
_entity_poly.type
_entity_poly.pdbx_seq_one_letter_code
_entity_poly.pdbx_strand_id
1 'polypeptide(L)'
;MYLMDEVVGKPRTCRTCATSASAVPRVLFIENHDSFSWNVIDALPFAREEICVVSAVEAATVLPTLESSDVVVMGPGPMDPQRAGLVELVHEVAKRRLQFVGVCLGHQALGLAFGATLFRSTPTHGKRAIAQFHDGRSLEVMRYHSLSLTDVKSPLRVTASLADGTVMAVEHESLPMRGVQFHPDSFGTPFGRALLAELFNRAEKIETKFPSPARAPAQGEGPTVALSSLKDDFALLSPEFTNSTSWTLVDLTKPGDARVWFARAEGRAEALSGLARPVHLALDVAPASLNVTLDDTGFLDGVRSIRERIAAGDVYQVNLTARASLGEVDGAALLSRLCARGVPRFAAWVKSSRFGEFVSASPELLVETAGQWVHVEPMKGTAASADQLINSEKDRAELAMITDLLRDDLHRLCEARSVVVTNERRLIPLAYAVQSVADVEGTLRAGVSLHDVLNVVHPGGSVTGAPRRSALQIIAELERTPRGAYCGTLGLEMNGRSRFSLLIRTAERLPTHWQYGVGGGITWDSSPEAELDEVRLKLGALGGT
;
A
#
# COMPACT_ATOMS: atom_id res chain seq x y z
N MET A 1 18.98 6.44 2.00
CA MET A 1 18.29 7.15 3.10
C MET A 1 16.89 7.46 2.59
N TYR A 2 15.93 6.54 2.77
CA TYR A 2 14.56 6.77 2.32
C TYR A 2 13.99 7.98 3.07
N LEU A 3 13.59 9.01 2.33
CA LEU A 3 13.06 10.28 2.81
C LEU A 3 11.64 10.14 3.42
N MET A 4 11.39 9.12 4.24
CA MET A 4 10.07 8.92 4.86
C MET A 4 9.86 9.82 6.08
N ASP A 5 10.92 10.14 6.83
CA ASP A 5 10.80 10.88 8.09
C ASP A 5 10.45 12.37 7.89
N GLU A 6 10.54 12.91 6.65
CA GLU A 6 10.09 14.27 6.32
C GLU A 6 8.68 14.34 5.72
N VAL A 7 8.13 13.23 5.23
CA VAL A 7 6.92 13.22 4.36
C VAL A 7 5.68 12.73 5.08
N VAL A 8 5.84 12.00 6.21
CA VAL A 8 4.78 11.97 7.21
C VAL A 8 4.72 13.38 7.76
N GLY A 9 3.85 14.23 7.18
CA GLY A 9 3.64 15.59 7.65
C GLY A 9 3.63 15.54 9.16
N LYS A 10 4.61 16.21 9.80
CA LYS A 10 4.80 16.16 11.25
C LYS A 10 3.41 16.10 11.86
N PRO A 11 3.03 15.06 12.64
CA PRO A 11 1.77 15.10 13.37
C PRO A 11 1.80 16.47 14.01
N ARG A 12 0.82 17.33 13.66
CA ARG A 12 0.88 18.76 13.97
C ARG A 12 1.40 18.83 15.39
N THR A 13 2.66 19.26 15.56
CA THR A 13 3.24 19.38 16.90
C THR A 13 2.19 20.19 17.61
N CYS A 14 1.61 19.66 18.69
CA CYS A 14 0.55 20.27 19.48
C CYS A 14 0.85 21.77 19.66
N ARG A 15 0.43 22.57 18.68
CA ARG A 15 0.70 24.01 18.52
C ARG A 15 -0.64 24.68 18.30
N THR A 16 -1.58 24.29 19.16
CA THR A 16 -2.74 25.04 19.65
C THR A 16 -3.40 24.18 20.74
N CYS A 17 -2.64 23.78 21.76
CA CYS A 17 -3.20 23.10 22.96
C CYS A 17 -3.15 24.03 24.18
N ALA A 18 -2.93 25.32 23.95
CA ALA A 18 -3.14 26.33 24.97
C ALA A 18 -4.61 26.73 24.92
N THR A 19 -5.34 26.35 25.98
CA THR A 19 -6.58 26.97 26.46
C THR A 19 -7.75 27.02 25.48
N SER A 20 -8.55 25.96 25.45
CA SER A 20 -10.00 26.14 25.44
C SER A 20 -10.67 25.02 26.21
N ALA A 21 -11.37 25.37 27.28
CA ALA A 21 -12.29 24.47 27.98
C ALA A 21 -13.40 24.05 27.01
N SER A 22 -13.27 22.87 26.43
CA SER A 22 -14.30 22.20 25.64
C SER A 22 -14.59 20.87 26.32
N ALA A 23 -15.86 20.60 26.63
CA ALA A 23 -16.34 19.41 27.33
C ALA A 23 -16.30 18.12 26.47
N VAL A 24 -15.47 18.09 25.42
CA VAL A 24 -15.35 16.99 24.47
C VAL A 24 -14.10 16.17 24.81
N PRO A 25 -14.22 14.85 25.06
CA PRO A 25 -13.09 14.02 25.44
C PRO A 25 -12.06 13.97 24.29
N ARG A 26 -10.77 14.17 24.61
CA ARG A 26 -9.69 14.07 23.64
C ARG A 26 -9.36 12.59 23.44
N VAL A 27 -9.14 12.17 22.19
CA VAL A 27 -8.66 10.82 21.89
C VAL A 27 -7.17 10.89 21.60
N LEU A 28 -6.35 10.29 22.47
CA LEU A 28 -4.94 10.10 22.20
C LEU A 28 -4.74 8.77 21.46
N PHE A 29 -4.39 8.83 20.17
CA PHE A 29 -4.04 7.66 19.37
C PHE A 29 -2.52 7.47 19.36
N ILE A 30 -2.05 6.35 19.88
CA ILE A 30 -0.64 5.97 19.89
C ILE A 30 -0.34 5.16 18.62
N GLU A 31 0.42 5.77 17.71
CA GLU A 31 0.85 5.24 16.41
C GLU A 31 2.19 4.53 16.56
N ASN A 32 2.28 3.27 16.09
CA ASN A 32 3.45 2.41 16.27
C ASN A 32 4.16 2.11 14.94
N HIS A 33 4.17 3.08 14.02
CA HIS A 33 4.76 2.99 12.68
C HIS A 33 4.18 1.88 11.80
N ASP A 34 2.87 1.69 11.88
CA ASP A 34 2.13 0.75 11.03
C ASP A 34 1.67 1.43 9.72
N SER A 35 1.27 0.61 8.75
CA SER A 35 0.58 1.00 7.52
C SER A 35 -0.92 0.72 7.58
N PHE A 36 -1.49 0.54 8.78
CA PHE A 36 -2.95 0.37 9.01
C PHE A 36 -3.53 1.33 10.06
N SER A 37 -2.71 2.22 10.66
CA SER A 37 -3.12 3.12 11.73
C SER A 37 -4.27 4.07 11.34
N TRP A 38 -4.26 4.63 10.13
CA TRP A 38 -5.29 5.54 9.64
C TRP A 38 -6.59 4.85 9.26
N ASN A 39 -6.56 3.56 8.92
CA ASN A 39 -7.78 2.77 8.81
C ASN A 39 -8.49 2.73 10.18
N VAL A 40 -7.75 2.46 11.26
CA VAL A 40 -8.29 2.47 12.63
C VAL A 40 -8.82 3.85 12.99
N ILE A 41 -8.03 4.91 12.77
CA ILE A 41 -8.40 6.29 13.09
C ILE A 41 -9.72 6.69 12.38
N ASP A 42 -9.89 6.33 11.12
CA ASP A 42 -11.11 6.65 10.37
C ASP A 42 -12.34 5.86 10.84
N ALA A 43 -12.11 4.63 11.31
CA ALA A 43 -13.15 3.75 11.85
C ALA A 43 -13.58 4.10 13.29
N LEU A 44 -12.85 4.99 13.97
CA LEU A 44 -13.19 5.41 15.33
C LEU A 44 -14.52 6.19 15.38
N PRO A 45 -15.30 6.07 16.48
CA PRO A 45 -16.59 6.77 16.64
C PRO A 45 -16.40 8.22 17.13
N PHE A 46 -15.37 8.91 16.65
CA PHE A 46 -14.94 10.25 17.04
C PHE A 46 -14.71 11.11 15.80
N ALA A 47 -14.88 12.42 15.93
CA ALA A 47 -14.53 13.34 14.84
C ALA A 47 -13.01 13.42 14.68
N ARG A 48 -12.51 13.62 13.46
CA ARG A 48 -11.06 13.58 13.19
C ARG A 48 -10.29 14.65 13.97
N GLU A 49 -10.94 15.77 14.26
CA GLU A 49 -10.40 16.90 15.02
C GLU A 49 -10.26 16.60 16.51
N GLU A 50 -10.95 15.58 17.03
CA GLU A 50 -10.88 15.11 18.42
C GLU A 50 -9.70 14.16 18.65
N ILE A 51 -9.08 13.65 17.57
CA ILE A 51 -8.05 12.62 17.60
C ILE A 51 -6.66 13.25 17.49
N CYS A 52 -5.87 13.11 18.55
CA CYS A 52 -4.46 13.47 18.61
C CYS A 52 -3.61 12.23 18.36
N VAL A 53 -2.95 12.16 17.20
CA VAL A 53 -2.05 11.06 16.84
C VAL A 53 -0.63 11.39 17.31
N VAL A 54 -0.06 10.49 18.11
CA VAL A 54 1.29 10.63 18.67
C VAL A 54 2.06 9.32 18.51
N SER A 55 3.38 9.38 18.42
CA SER A 55 4.23 8.20 18.54
C SER A 55 4.22 7.64 19.98
N ALA A 56 4.64 6.39 20.16
CA ALA A 56 4.84 5.80 21.49
C ALA A 56 5.78 6.63 22.39
N VAL A 57 6.82 7.25 21.81
CA VAL A 57 7.78 8.10 22.53
C VAL A 57 7.11 9.40 23.00
N GLU A 58 6.35 10.05 22.13
CA GLU A 58 5.62 11.27 22.48
C GLU A 58 4.51 10.97 23.51
N ALA A 59 3.85 9.81 23.42
CA ALA A 59 2.81 9.41 24.35
C ALA A 59 3.29 9.42 25.81
N ALA A 60 4.52 9.00 26.08
CA ALA A 60 5.10 9.04 27.44
C ALA A 60 5.09 10.45 28.06
N THR A 61 5.20 11.49 27.22
CA THR A 61 5.19 12.90 27.67
C THR A 61 3.78 13.48 27.76
N VAL A 62 2.84 12.98 26.97
CA VAL A 62 1.46 13.51 26.88
C VAL A 62 0.55 12.83 27.89
N LEU A 63 0.70 11.53 28.13
CA LEU A 63 -0.14 10.75 29.04
C LEU A 63 -0.32 11.39 30.43
N PRO A 64 0.72 11.96 31.08
CA PRO A 64 0.56 12.62 32.38
C PRO A 64 -0.38 13.83 32.36
N THR A 65 -0.65 14.41 31.20
CA THR A 65 -1.49 15.61 31.00
C THR A 65 -2.96 15.32 30.65
N LEU A 66 -3.32 14.04 30.44
CA LEU A 66 -4.69 13.67 30.04
C LEU A 66 -5.69 13.76 31.20
N GLU A 67 -6.90 14.20 30.97
CA GLU A 67 -7.96 14.21 31.99
C GLU A 67 -8.66 12.85 32.06
N SER A 68 -9.43 12.59 33.11
CA SER A 68 -10.13 11.29 33.28
C SER A 68 -11.21 11.02 32.23
N SER A 69 -11.70 12.07 31.55
CA SER A 69 -12.60 11.95 30.41
C SER A 69 -11.91 11.58 29.11
N ASP A 70 -10.58 11.72 29.02
CA ASP A 70 -9.83 11.43 27.80
C ASP A 70 -9.72 9.92 27.56
N VAL A 71 -9.55 9.56 26.29
CA VAL A 71 -9.54 8.18 25.81
C VAL A 71 -8.19 7.89 25.18
N VAL A 72 -7.62 6.72 25.45
CA VAL A 72 -6.37 6.26 24.83
C VAL A 72 -6.65 5.10 23.89
N VAL A 73 -6.22 5.25 22.64
CA VAL A 73 -6.24 4.17 21.65
C VAL A 73 -4.81 3.81 21.32
N MET A 74 -4.45 2.55 21.48
CA MET A 74 -3.13 2.05 21.08
C MET A 74 -3.28 1.23 19.81
N GLY A 75 -2.73 1.77 18.73
CA GLY A 75 -2.85 1.22 17.39
C GLY A 75 -2.03 -0.06 17.17
N PRO A 76 -2.18 -0.65 15.98
CA PRO A 76 -1.39 -1.79 15.55
C PRO A 76 0.07 -1.38 15.25
N GLY A 77 0.94 -2.35 14.98
CA GLY A 77 2.34 -2.11 14.65
C GLY A 77 3.16 -3.39 14.50
N PRO A 78 4.38 -3.29 13.96
CA PRO A 78 5.33 -4.40 13.93
C PRO A 78 5.96 -4.62 15.32
N MET A 79 6.81 -5.65 15.42
CA MET A 79 7.53 -6.10 16.62
C MET A 79 6.60 -6.67 17.71
N ASP A 80 7.17 -6.96 18.88
CA ASP A 80 6.41 -7.30 20.08
C ASP A 80 6.28 -6.06 21.01
N PRO A 81 5.28 -6.04 21.92
CA PRO A 81 5.02 -4.87 22.76
C PRO A 81 6.15 -4.49 23.72
N GLN A 82 7.03 -5.43 24.11
CA GLN A 82 8.16 -5.13 25.00
C GLN A 82 9.25 -4.39 24.23
N ARG A 83 9.63 -4.89 23.05
CA ARG A 83 10.56 -4.21 22.13
C ARG A 83 10.06 -2.83 21.72
N ALA A 84 8.74 -2.68 21.57
CA ALA A 84 8.10 -1.41 21.24
C ALA A 84 7.93 -0.45 22.45
N GLY A 85 8.24 -0.89 23.69
CA GLY A 85 8.14 -0.04 24.89
C GLY A 85 6.71 0.30 25.32
N LEU A 86 5.73 -0.53 24.94
CA LEU A 86 4.30 -0.20 25.10
C LEU A 86 3.70 -0.62 26.44
N VAL A 87 4.29 -1.63 27.09
CA VAL A 87 3.77 -2.20 28.35
C VAL A 87 3.70 -1.14 29.46
N GLU A 88 4.75 -0.33 29.61
CA GLU A 88 4.81 0.74 30.60
C GLU A 88 3.77 1.84 30.34
N LEU A 89 3.50 2.15 29.07
CA LEU A 89 2.46 3.12 28.71
C LEU A 89 1.08 2.60 29.14
N VAL A 90 0.80 1.30 28.95
CA VAL A 90 -0.46 0.69 29.40
C VAL A 90 -0.60 0.76 30.92
N HIS A 91 0.46 0.52 31.68
CA HIS A 91 0.44 0.69 33.14
C HIS A 91 0.14 2.12 33.55
N GLU A 92 0.68 3.11 32.85
CA GLU A 92 0.41 4.52 33.15
C GLU A 92 -1.05 4.91 32.87
N VAL A 93 -1.60 4.43 31.76
CA VAL A 93 -3.04 4.56 31.44
C VAL A 93 -3.90 3.93 32.54
N ALA A 94 -3.53 2.74 33.01
CA ALA A 94 -4.24 2.02 34.06
C ALA A 94 -4.20 2.73 35.43
N LYS A 95 -3.04 3.26 35.85
CA LYS A 95 -2.89 4.05 37.09
C LYS A 95 -3.83 5.25 37.11
N ARG A 96 -4.03 5.87 35.95
CA ARG A 96 -4.90 7.04 35.75
C ARG A 96 -6.35 6.66 35.51
N ARG A 97 -6.65 5.36 35.40
CA ARG A 97 -7.98 4.77 35.16
C ARG A 97 -8.66 5.31 33.89
N LEU A 98 -7.87 5.65 32.87
CA LEU A 98 -8.39 6.15 31.60
C LEU A 98 -9.05 5.01 30.81
N GLN A 99 -9.99 5.36 29.93
CA GLN A 99 -10.50 4.42 28.94
C GLN A 99 -9.39 4.04 27.95
N PHE A 100 -9.22 2.74 27.70
CA PHE A 100 -8.20 2.20 26.81
C PHE A 100 -8.80 1.22 25.81
N VAL A 101 -8.44 1.39 24.53
CA VAL A 101 -8.70 0.40 23.48
C VAL A 101 -7.41 0.06 22.75
N GLY A 102 -7.01 -1.21 22.83
CA GLY A 102 -5.84 -1.74 22.12
C GLY A 102 -6.24 -2.52 20.88
N VAL A 103 -5.62 -2.23 19.72
CA VAL A 103 -5.81 -2.98 18.47
C VAL A 103 -4.51 -3.68 18.11
N CYS A 104 -4.57 -4.99 17.80
CA CYS A 104 -3.44 -5.84 17.45
C CYS A 104 -2.26 -5.71 18.46
N LEU A 105 -1.21 -4.96 18.14
CA LEU A 105 -0.09 -4.69 19.04
C LEU A 105 -0.55 -4.05 20.37
N GLY A 106 -1.52 -3.14 20.34
CA GLY A 106 -2.09 -2.55 21.55
C GLY A 106 -2.86 -3.56 22.42
N HIS A 107 -3.51 -4.54 21.81
CA HIS A 107 -4.15 -5.66 22.52
C HIS A 107 -3.10 -6.54 23.21
N GLN A 108 -1.99 -6.83 22.53
CA GLN A 108 -0.89 -7.59 23.09
C GLN A 108 -0.22 -6.86 24.26
N ALA A 109 -0.02 -5.53 24.12
CA ALA A 109 0.50 -4.69 25.19
C ALA A 109 -0.39 -4.74 26.44
N LEU A 110 -1.72 -4.69 26.25
CA LEU A 110 -2.70 -4.84 27.34
C LEU A 110 -2.56 -6.19 28.04
N GLY A 111 -2.47 -7.29 27.27
CA GLY A 111 -2.28 -8.62 27.82
C GLY A 111 -1.03 -8.72 28.71
N LEU A 112 0.11 -8.31 28.16
CA LEU A 112 1.40 -8.36 28.86
C LEU A 112 1.41 -7.49 30.12
N ALA A 113 0.80 -6.30 30.06
CA ALA A 113 0.72 -5.39 31.22
C ALA A 113 0.01 -6.02 32.42
N PHE A 114 -0.90 -6.98 32.20
CA PHE A 114 -1.66 -7.65 33.26
C PHE A 114 -1.35 -9.15 33.37
N GLY A 115 -0.14 -9.55 32.97
CA GLY A 115 0.41 -10.87 33.28
C GLY A 115 0.00 -12.01 32.34
N ALA A 116 -0.64 -11.72 31.20
CA ALA A 116 -0.75 -12.69 30.12
C ALA A 116 0.64 -12.95 29.50
N THR A 117 0.79 -14.07 28.81
CA THR A 117 2.00 -14.42 28.08
C THR A 117 1.80 -14.18 26.58
N LEU A 118 2.90 -13.93 25.86
CA LEU A 118 2.87 -13.78 24.41
C LEU A 118 3.46 -15.02 23.76
N PHE A 119 2.67 -15.68 22.92
CA PHE A 119 3.07 -16.86 22.18
C PHE A 119 3.27 -16.52 20.70
N ARG A 120 4.34 -17.06 20.10
CA ARG A 120 4.60 -16.96 18.65
C ARG A 120 3.72 -17.96 17.92
N SER A 121 2.65 -17.47 17.32
CA SER A 121 1.75 -18.26 16.49
C SER A 121 2.22 -18.29 15.04
N THR A 122 1.63 -19.16 14.22
CA THR A 122 1.86 -19.14 12.77
C THR A 122 1.46 -17.77 12.21
N PRO A 123 2.38 -17.03 11.56
CA PRO A 123 2.09 -15.72 10.99
C PRO A 123 0.85 -15.76 10.09
N THR A 124 -0.13 -14.92 10.39
CA THR A 124 -1.40 -14.82 9.68
C THR A 124 -1.66 -13.37 9.30
N HIS A 125 -1.41 -13.04 8.03
CA HIS A 125 -1.59 -11.69 7.49
C HIS A 125 -2.54 -11.73 6.30
N GLY A 126 -3.57 -10.88 6.30
CA GLY A 126 -4.56 -10.77 5.21
C GLY A 126 -5.55 -11.94 5.14
N LYS A 127 -5.68 -12.74 6.21
CA LYS A 127 -6.60 -13.89 6.24
C LYS A 127 -7.80 -13.61 7.15
N ARG A 128 -8.98 -14.04 6.70
CA ARG A 128 -10.24 -13.98 7.46
C ARG A 128 -10.38 -15.20 8.37
N ALA A 129 -10.98 -15.00 9.53
CA ALA A 129 -11.36 -16.07 10.44
C ALA A 129 -12.67 -15.71 11.15
N ILE A 130 -13.33 -16.71 11.75
CA ILE A 130 -14.51 -16.49 12.58
C ILE A 130 -14.09 -16.38 14.05
N ALA A 131 -14.26 -15.21 14.64
CA ALA A 131 -14.11 -14.98 16.07
C ALA A 131 -15.44 -15.26 16.79
N GLN A 132 -15.37 -16.11 17.82
CA GLN A 132 -16.48 -16.47 18.69
C GLN A 132 -16.43 -15.62 19.96
N PHE A 133 -17.44 -14.77 20.15
CA PHE A 133 -17.59 -13.91 21.32
C PHE A 133 -18.36 -14.63 22.42
N HIS A 134 -18.03 -14.33 23.67
CA HIS A 134 -18.67 -14.94 24.84
C HIS A 134 -20.14 -14.56 25.01
N ASP A 135 -20.60 -13.50 24.35
CA ASP A 135 -22.01 -13.12 24.29
C ASP A 135 -22.82 -13.92 23.24
N GLY A 136 -22.19 -14.90 22.59
CA GLY A 136 -22.81 -15.78 21.61
C GLY A 136 -22.70 -15.28 20.16
N ARG A 137 -22.11 -14.11 19.91
CA ARG A 137 -21.89 -13.62 18.54
C ARG A 137 -20.73 -14.34 17.87
N SER A 138 -20.86 -14.57 16.57
CA SER A 138 -19.77 -15.01 15.71
C SER A 138 -19.53 -13.95 14.63
N LEU A 139 -18.32 -13.40 14.56
CA LEU A 139 -17.99 -12.35 13.59
C LEU A 139 -16.83 -12.80 12.70
N GLU A 140 -16.95 -12.53 11.39
CA GLU A 140 -15.82 -12.63 10.48
C GLU A 140 -14.86 -11.46 10.72
N VAL A 141 -13.58 -11.77 10.93
CA VAL A 141 -12.54 -10.80 11.26
C VAL A 141 -11.28 -11.00 10.41
N MET A 142 -10.65 -9.89 10.01
CA MET A 142 -9.37 -9.89 9.32
C MET A 142 -8.18 -9.88 10.29
N ARG A 143 -7.19 -10.74 10.03
CA ARG A 143 -6.03 -10.95 10.90
C ARG A 143 -4.72 -10.48 10.25
N TYR A 144 -3.90 -9.79 11.05
CA TYR A 144 -2.55 -9.35 10.70
C TYR A 144 -1.58 -9.55 11.87
N HIS A 145 -1.43 -10.79 12.35
CA HIS A 145 -0.58 -11.06 13.51
C HIS A 145 0.17 -12.39 13.42
N SER A 146 1.36 -12.42 14.01
CA SER A 146 2.23 -13.60 14.25
C SER A 146 2.44 -13.89 15.74
N LEU A 147 1.80 -13.09 16.58
CA LEU A 147 1.86 -13.17 18.03
C LEU A 147 0.42 -13.22 18.56
N SER A 148 0.20 -14.01 19.60
CA SER A 148 -1.11 -14.17 20.23
C SER A 148 -0.95 -14.25 21.75
N LEU A 149 -1.93 -13.71 22.49
CA LEU A 149 -1.95 -13.84 23.94
C LEU A 149 -2.29 -15.27 24.36
N THR A 150 -1.62 -15.73 25.41
CA THR A 150 -1.88 -16.99 26.12
C THR A 150 -1.86 -16.74 27.64
N ASP A 151 -2.27 -17.74 28.43
CA ASP A 151 -2.30 -17.66 29.90
C ASP A 151 -3.04 -16.43 30.46
N VAL A 152 -4.08 -15.95 29.76
CA VAL A 152 -4.88 -14.80 30.20
C VAL A 152 -5.63 -15.17 31.49
N LYS A 153 -5.37 -14.40 32.56
CA LYS A 153 -5.94 -14.58 33.90
C LYS A 153 -6.43 -13.23 34.44
N SER A 154 -7.22 -13.28 35.51
CA SER A 154 -7.63 -12.09 36.27
C SER A 154 -6.38 -11.23 36.59
N PRO A 155 -6.44 -9.90 36.38
CA PRO A 155 -7.66 -9.10 36.19
C PRO A 155 -8.15 -8.98 34.74
N LEU A 156 -7.61 -9.76 33.78
CA LEU A 156 -8.14 -9.85 32.43
C LEU A 156 -9.06 -11.05 32.25
N ARG A 157 -10.12 -10.86 31.48
CA ARG A 157 -10.93 -11.95 30.93
C ARG A 157 -10.83 -11.98 29.41
N VAL A 158 -10.79 -13.18 28.84
CA VAL A 158 -11.01 -13.37 27.40
C VAL A 158 -12.49 -13.09 27.10
N THR A 159 -12.78 -12.39 26.01
CA THR A 159 -14.15 -12.09 25.55
C THR A 159 -14.43 -12.61 24.15
N ALA A 160 -13.40 -12.95 23.37
CA ALA A 160 -13.54 -13.66 22.11
C ALA A 160 -12.31 -14.52 21.79
N SER A 161 -12.53 -15.64 21.09
CA SER A 161 -11.49 -16.57 20.63
C SER A 161 -11.81 -17.16 19.25
N LEU A 162 -10.80 -17.70 18.57
CA LEU A 162 -11.00 -18.58 17.41
C LEU A 162 -11.36 -20.00 17.86
N ALA A 163 -11.79 -20.84 16.92
CA ALA A 163 -12.13 -22.25 17.16
C ALA A 163 -10.95 -23.07 17.70
N ASP A 164 -9.71 -22.69 17.39
CA ASP A 164 -8.49 -23.32 17.89
C ASP A 164 -8.05 -22.82 19.28
N GLY A 165 -8.81 -21.92 19.90
CA GLY A 165 -8.52 -21.33 21.21
C GLY A 165 -7.65 -20.08 21.16
N THR A 166 -7.22 -19.61 19.97
CA THR A 166 -6.47 -18.35 19.84
C THR A 166 -7.29 -17.18 20.41
N VAL A 167 -6.73 -16.45 21.37
CA VAL A 167 -7.38 -15.28 22.00
C VAL A 167 -7.50 -14.15 20.98
N MET A 168 -8.74 -13.66 20.79
CA MET A 168 -9.05 -12.59 19.84
C MET A 168 -9.50 -11.29 20.51
N ALA A 169 -10.01 -11.34 21.73
CA ALA A 169 -10.36 -10.15 22.49
C ALA A 169 -10.22 -10.38 24.00
N VAL A 170 -9.80 -9.35 24.72
CA VAL A 170 -9.71 -9.32 26.19
C VAL A 170 -10.32 -8.04 26.75
N GLU A 171 -10.77 -8.11 27.99
CA GLU A 171 -11.29 -6.97 28.75
C GLU A 171 -10.79 -7.06 30.20
N HIS A 172 -10.43 -5.91 30.79
CA HIS A 172 -10.09 -5.82 32.20
C HIS A 172 -11.36 -5.84 33.06
N GLU A 173 -11.35 -6.62 34.15
CA GLU A 173 -12.53 -6.87 34.98
C GLU A 173 -13.06 -5.61 35.70
N SER A 174 -12.16 -4.68 36.06
CA SER A 174 -12.48 -3.49 36.87
C SER A 174 -12.04 -2.14 36.30
N LEU A 175 -11.38 -2.11 35.14
CA LEU A 175 -10.88 -0.90 34.49
C LEU A 175 -11.51 -0.81 33.09
N PRO A 176 -11.75 0.39 32.54
CA PRO A 176 -12.35 0.57 31.22
C PRO A 176 -11.34 0.28 30.09
N MET A 177 -10.71 -0.89 30.11
CA MET A 177 -9.63 -1.28 29.22
C MET A 177 -10.02 -2.54 28.44
N ARG A 178 -10.02 -2.43 27.12
CA ARG A 178 -10.40 -3.50 26.19
C ARG A 178 -9.34 -3.62 25.11
N GLY A 179 -9.21 -4.79 24.49
CA GLY A 179 -8.38 -4.94 23.32
C GLY A 179 -8.81 -6.06 22.41
N VAL A 180 -8.57 -5.90 21.11
CA VAL A 180 -8.85 -6.89 20.06
C VAL A 180 -7.58 -7.21 19.25
N GLN A 181 -7.36 -8.49 18.94
CA GLN A 181 -6.17 -8.97 18.22
C GLN A 181 -6.28 -8.80 16.70
N PHE A 182 -7.50 -8.74 16.17
CA PHE A 182 -7.79 -8.55 14.75
C PHE A 182 -7.91 -7.07 14.38
N HIS A 183 -8.05 -6.79 13.09
CA HIS A 183 -8.22 -5.43 12.54
C HIS A 183 -9.70 -5.14 12.27
N PRO A 184 -10.42 -4.49 13.20
CA PRO A 184 -11.82 -4.11 12.98
C PRO A 184 -12.00 -3.03 11.91
N ASP A 185 -10.92 -2.35 11.55
CA ASP A 185 -10.85 -1.32 10.52
C ASP A 185 -10.67 -1.87 9.09
N SER A 186 -10.23 -3.12 8.96
CA SER A 186 -10.03 -3.79 7.68
C SER A 186 -11.34 -3.97 6.93
N PHE A 187 -11.31 -3.84 5.60
CA PHE A 187 -12.47 -4.15 4.75
C PHE A 187 -12.88 -5.63 4.88
N GLY A 188 -11.95 -6.49 5.31
CA GLY A 188 -12.20 -7.90 5.63
C GLY A 188 -12.89 -8.16 6.97
N THR A 189 -13.27 -7.12 7.71
CA THR A 189 -14.08 -7.22 8.94
C THR A 189 -15.38 -6.41 8.76
N PRO A 190 -16.43 -6.96 8.11
CA PRO A 190 -17.61 -6.18 7.67
C PRO A 190 -18.35 -5.43 8.78
N PHE A 191 -18.33 -5.93 10.02
CA PHE A 191 -18.98 -5.30 11.19
C PHE A 191 -17.99 -4.62 12.14
N GLY A 192 -16.73 -4.48 11.75
CA GLY A 192 -15.67 -4.06 12.67
C GLY A 192 -15.80 -2.62 13.15
N ARG A 193 -16.39 -1.72 12.35
CA ARG A 193 -16.65 -0.33 12.78
C ARG A 193 -17.70 -0.23 13.89
N ALA A 194 -18.80 -0.97 13.75
CA ALA A 194 -19.81 -1.09 14.80
C ALA A 194 -19.20 -1.70 16.08
N LEU A 195 -18.36 -2.73 15.92
CA LEU A 195 -17.62 -3.31 17.04
C LEU A 195 -16.68 -2.29 17.71
N LEU A 196 -15.93 -1.49 16.94
CA LEU A 196 -15.09 -0.42 17.49
C LEU A 196 -15.94 0.55 18.30
N ALA A 197 -17.09 0.98 17.79
CA ALA A 197 -18.00 1.85 18.52
C ALA A 197 -18.47 1.23 19.85
N GLU A 198 -18.79 -0.07 19.87
CA GLU A 198 -19.14 -0.80 21.09
C GLU A 198 -18.00 -0.83 22.12
N LEU A 199 -16.74 -0.93 21.69
CA LEU A 199 -15.59 -0.86 22.61
C LEU A 199 -15.55 0.47 23.38
N PHE A 200 -16.11 1.54 22.81
CA PHE A 200 -16.28 2.85 23.46
C PHE A 200 -17.66 3.08 24.10
N ASN A 201 -18.54 2.07 24.13
CA ASN A 201 -19.94 2.18 24.57
C ASN A 201 -20.76 3.21 23.76
N ARG A 202 -20.50 3.32 22.44
CA ARG A 202 -21.20 4.20 21.51
C ARG A 202 -21.97 3.39 20.47
N ALA A 203 -23.07 3.94 19.96
CA ALA A 203 -23.84 3.37 18.86
C ALA A 203 -23.49 4.07 17.54
N GLU A 204 -23.47 3.33 16.44
CA GLU A 204 -23.10 3.87 15.13
C GLU A 204 -24.22 3.72 14.09
N LYS A 205 -24.35 4.74 13.23
CA LYS A 205 -25.17 4.68 12.01
C LYS A 205 -24.28 4.36 10.81
N ILE A 206 -24.70 3.37 10.03
CA ILE A 206 -24.06 2.98 8.78
C ILE A 206 -24.63 3.85 7.67
N GLU A 207 -23.78 4.60 6.97
CA GLU A 207 -24.14 5.36 5.78
C GLU A 207 -23.35 4.85 4.58
N THR A 208 -24.05 4.68 3.45
CA THR A 208 -23.43 4.38 2.16
C THR A 208 -24.07 5.25 1.08
N LYS A 209 -23.27 6.09 0.42
CA LYS A 209 -23.51 6.56 -0.95
C LYS A 209 -22.27 7.30 -1.45
N PHE A 210 -21.79 6.90 -2.62
CA PHE A 210 -20.75 7.60 -3.36
C PHE A 210 -21.23 7.92 -4.77
N PRO A 211 -20.93 9.12 -5.28
CA PRO A 211 -21.09 9.42 -6.69
C PRO A 211 -19.94 8.77 -7.49
N SER A 212 -20.27 8.08 -8.58
CA SER A 212 -19.26 7.65 -9.56
C SER A 212 -18.75 8.85 -10.36
N PRO A 213 -17.46 8.87 -10.76
CA PRO A 213 -16.95 9.91 -11.64
C PRO A 213 -17.55 9.77 -13.04
N ALA A 214 -17.83 10.90 -13.67
CA ALA A 214 -18.16 10.94 -15.08
C ALA A 214 -16.89 10.63 -15.92
N ARG A 215 -17.04 9.74 -16.92
CA ARG A 215 -16.00 9.48 -17.93
C ARG A 215 -15.77 10.74 -18.76
N ALA A 216 -14.52 11.17 -18.90
CA ALA A 216 -14.15 12.22 -19.85
C ALA A 216 -14.44 11.76 -21.31
N PRO A 217 -14.90 12.65 -22.19
CA PRO A 217 -15.17 12.32 -23.59
C PRO A 217 -13.87 12.00 -24.36
N ALA A 218 -13.96 11.09 -25.33
CA ALA A 218 -12.86 10.76 -26.23
C ALA A 218 -12.44 11.98 -27.06
N GLN A 219 -11.13 12.24 -27.16
CA GLN A 219 -10.57 13.26 -28.06
C GLN A 219 -10.18 12.62 -29.41
N GLY A 220 -10.26 13.41 -30.48
CA GLY A 220 -10.20 12.95 -31.87
C GLY A 220 -8.84 12.44 -32.37
N GLU A 221 -8.87 11.89 -33.59
CA GLU A 221 -7.75 11.26 -34.29
C GLU A 221 -6.60 12.25 -34.55
N GLY A 222 -5.42 11.91 -34.03
CA GLY A 222 -4.18 12.68 -34.23
C GLY A 222 -3.39 12.17 -35.45
N PRO A 223 -2.28 12.84 -35.82
CA PRO A 223 -1.44 12.35 -36.91
C PRO A 223 -0.78 11.01 -36.56
N THR A 224 -0.47 10.21 -37.57
CA THR A 224 0.36 9.01 -37.40
C THR A 224 1.81 9.40 -37.15
N VAL A 225 2.40 8.85 -36.09
CA VAL A 225 3.81 9.02 -35.74
C VAL A 225 4.51 7.67 -35.82
N ALA A 226 5.60 7.62 -36.59
CA ALA A 226 6.50 6.48 -36.67
C ALA A 226 7.37 6.42 -35.41
N LEU A 227 7.46 5.25 -34.77
CA LEU A 227 8.24 5.07 -33.55
C LEU A 227 9.73 5.38 -33.79
N SER A 228 10.24 5.03 -34.97
CA SER A 228 11.62 5.31 -35.41
C SER A 228 11.96 6.81 -35.52
N SER A 229 10.95 7.69 -35.57
CA SER A 229 11.13 9.13 -35.73
C SER A 229 11.41 9.88 -34.43
N LEU A 230 11.17 9.24 -33.27
CA LEU A 230 11.32 9.86 -31.95
C LEU A 230 12.79 9.85 -31.52
N LYS A 231 13.40 11.03 -31.31
CA LYS A 231 14.84 11.15 -31.01
C LYS A 231 15.18 12.13 -29.88
N ASP A 232 14.43 13.22 -29.78
CA ASP A 232 14.62 14.31 -28.81
C ASP A 232 14.02 13.97 -27.42
N ASP A 233 13.91 14.95 -26.52
CA ASP A 233 13.27 14.74 -25.21
C ASP A 233 11.73 14.61 -25.39
N PHE A 234 11.17 13.43 -25.09
CA PHE A 234 9.75 13.14 -25.23
C PHE A 234 9.23 12.15 -24.17
N ALA A 235 7.91 12.15 -23.99
CA ALA A 235 7.18 11.05 -23.37
C ALA A 235 6.08 10.56 -24.34
N LEU A 236 6.12 9.28 -24.69
CA LEU A 236 5.09 8.62 -25.47
C LEU A 236 4.31 7.70 -24.53
N LEU A 237 3.01 7.94 -24.40
CA LEU A 237 2.15 7.34 -23.37
C LEU A 237 0.95 6.64 -24.02
N SER A 238 0.61 5.45 -23.52
CA SER A 238 -0.55 4.67 -24.01
C SER A 238 -1.87 5.44 -23.83
N PRO A 239 -2.91 5.09 -24.61
CA PRO A 239 -4.21 5.77 -24.55
C PRO A 239 -4.83 5.79 -23.14
N GLU A 240 -4.48 4.82 -22.31
CA GLU A 240 -4.93 4.70 -20.94
C GLU A 240 -4.52 5.88 -20.07
N PHE A 241 -3.44 6.62 -20.37
CA PHE A 241 -3.13 7.83 -19.60
C PHE A 241 -4.19 8.94 -19.77
N THR A 242 -4.96 8.92 -20.86
CA THR A 242 -6.00 9.92 -21.17
C THR A 242 -7.41 9.34 -21.30
N ASN A 243 -7.56 8.01 -21.24
CA ASN A 243 -8.76 7.26 -21.68
C ASN A 243 -9.17 7.60 -23.12
N SER A 244 -8.17 7.74 -23.99
CA SER A 244 -8.38 7.91 -25.44
C SER A 244 -8.34 6.55 -26.15
N THR A 245 -8.58 6.55 -27.46
CA THR A 245 -8.24 5.44 -28.37
C THR A 245 -6.86 5.63 -29.02
N SER A 246 -6.25 6.80 -28.86
CA SER A 246 -4.96 7.20 -29.44
C SER A 246 -3.87 7.29 -28.37
N TRP A 247 -2.61 7.08 -28.78
CA TRP A 247 -1.47 7.38 -27.92
C TRP A 247 -1.35 8.88 -27.69
N THR A 248 -0.63 9.28 -26.64
CA THR A 248 -0.30 10.69 -26.38
C THR A 248 1.20 10.88 -26.50
N LEU A 249 1.63 11.75 -27.42
CA LEU A 249 3.02 12.20 -27.52
C LEU A 249 3.15 13.55 -26.84
N VAL A 250 4.04 13.64 -25.86
CA VAL A 250 4.38 14.88 -25.17
C VAL A 250 5.80 15.28 -25.57
N ASP A 251 5.92 16.43 -26.24
CA ASP A 251 7.20 17.05 -26.56
C ASP A 251 7.68 17.83 -25.33
N LEU A 252 8.69 17.28 -24.64
CA LEU A 252 9.22 17.84 -23.39
C LEU A 252 10.20 18.99 -23.63
N THR A 253 10.57 19.25 -24.89
CA THR A 253 11.41 20.40 -25.26
C THR A 253 10.62 21.69 -25.41
N LYS A 254 9.28 21.60 -25.44
CA LYS A 254 8.38 22.73 -25.66
C LYS A 254 7.46 22.93 -24.46
N PRO A 255 7.22 24.17 -24.02
CA PRO A 255 6.17 24.41 -23.04
C PRO A 255 4.80 24.01 -23.61
N GLY A 256 3.90 23.56 -22.74
CA GLY A 256 2.56 23.14 -23.15
C GLY A 256 1.61 22.93 -21.99
N ASP A 257 0.48 22.32 -22.31
CA ASP A 257 -0.70 22.13 -21.47
C ASP A 257 -0.67 20.83 -20.65
N ALA A 258 0.25 19.92 -20.94
CA ALA A 258 0.43 18.69 -20.20
C ALA A 258 1.58 18.78 -19.20
N ARG A 259 1.41 18.11 -18.06
CA ARG A 259 2.49 17.84 -17.11
C ARG A 259 2.74 16.33 -17.06
N VAL A 260 3.95 15.93 -17.40
CA VAL A 260 4.40 14.55 -17.24
C VAL A 260 5.18 14.47 -15.94
N TRP A 261 4.70 13.60 -15.07
CA TRP A 261 5.23 13.40 -13.73
C TRP A 261 6.08 12.14 -13.68
N PHE A 262 7.25 12.25 -13.06
CA PHE A 262 8.22 11.17 -12.91
C PHE A 262 8.68 11.09 -11.45
N ALA A 263 8.71 9.89 -10.89
CA ALA A 263 9.44 9.63 -9.65
C ALA A 263 10.24 8.34 -9.80
N ARG A 264 11.51 8.38 -9.43
CA ARG A 264 12.28 7.15 -9.17
C ARG A 264 11.78 6.50 -7.87
N ALA A 265 12.00 5.20 -7.70
CA ALA A 265 11.55 4.46 -6.52
C ALA A 265 11.99 5.09 -5.19
N GLU A 266 13.19 5.67 -5.16
CA GLU A 266 13.77 6.34 -3.98
C GLU A 266 13.57 7.87 -3.97
N GLY A 267 13.00 8.43 -5.04
CA GLY A 267 12.90 9.87 -5.26
C GLY A 267 11.48 10.42 -5.03
N ARG A 268 11.38 11.75 -4.99
CA ARG A 268 10.09 12.46 -5.00
C ARG A 268 9.60 12.64 -6.44
N ALA A 269 8.28 12.80 -6.61
CA ALA A 269 7.70 13.06 -7.91
C ALA A 269 8.04 14.46 -8.39
N GLU A 270 8.47 14.56 -9.64
CA GLU A 270 8.82 15.80 -10.32
C GLU A 270 8.06 15.90 -11.64
N ALA A 271 7.63 17.11 -12.02
CA ALA A 271 6.90 17.34 -13.27
C ALA A 271 7.76 18.05 -14.32
N LEU A 272 7.59 17.64 -15.58
CA LEU A 272 7.98 18.41 -16.76
C LEU A 272 6.74 18.85 -17.53
N SER A 273 6.68 20.13 -17.87
CA SER A 273 5.63 20.62 -18.77
C SER A 273 6.02 20.33 -20.21
N GLY A 274 5.05 19.93 -21.02
CA GLY A 274 5.28 19.57 -22.41
C GLY A 274 4.06 19.84 -23.28
N LEU A 275 4.28 20.03 -24.58
CA LEU A 275 3.18 20.13 -25.55
C LEU A 275 2.67 18.72 -25.85
N ALA A 276 1.45 18.41 -25.38
CA ALA A 276 0.81 17.11 -25.63
C ALA A 276 -0.06 17.15 -26.88
N ARG A 277 -0.08 16.03 -27.60
CA ARG A 277 -1.05 15.80 -28.67
C ARG A 277 -1.41 14.32 -28.78
N PRO A 278 -2.67 13.99 -29.10
CA PRO A 278 -3.02 12.64 -29.50
C PRO A 278 -2.29 12.27 -30.79
N VAL A 279 -1.87 11.01 -30.92
CA VAL A 279 -1.20 10.45 -32.11
C VAL A 279 -1.64 9.01 -32.35
N HIS A 280 -1.64 8.58 -33.60
CA HIS A 280 -1.64 7.15 -33.92
C HIS A 280 -0.21 6.64 -33.95
N LEU A 281 0.10 5.66 -33.11
CA LEU A 281 1.45 5.10 -33.06
C LEU A 281 1.61 4.01 -34.13
N ALA A 282 2.54 4.20 -35.06
CA ALA A 282 3.00 3.16 -35.96
C ALA A 282 4.22 2.46 -35.36
N LEU A 283 4.09 1.17 -35.02
CA LEU A 283 5.19 0.30 -34.61
C LEU A 283 5.99 -0.16 -35.84
N ASP A 284 6.58 0.79 -36.56
CA ASP A 284 7.34 0.60 -37.81
C ASP A 284 8.73 -0.02 -37.60
N VAL A 285 9.11 -0.21 -36.34
CA VAL A 285 10.34 -0.89 -35.92
C VAL A 285 10.01 -2.34 -35.58
N ALA A 286 10.71 -3.28 -36.22
CA ALA A 286 10.55 -4.70 -35.93
C ALA A 286 10.91 -5.01 -34.44
N PRO A 287 10.13 -5.86 -33.75
CA PRO A 287 10.50 -6.34 -32.41
C PRO A 287 11.89 -6.96 -32.40
N ALA A 288 12.79 -6.49 -31.53
CA ALA A 288 14.14 -7.05 -31.43
C ALA A 288 14.14 -8.49 -30.90
N SER A 289 15.08 -9.33 -31.31
CA SER A 289 15.43 -10.53 -30.55
C SER A 289 16.22 -10.11 -29.30
N LEU A 290 15.77 -10.49 -28.10
CA LEU A 290 16.42 -10.09 -26.85
C LEU A 290 17.11 -11.28 -26.19
N ASN A 291 18.41 -11.14 -25.95
CA ASN A 291 19.09 -11.95 -24.96
C ASN A 291 18.75 -11.39 -23.57
N VAL A 292 18.07 -12.20 -22.75
CA VAL A 292 17.67 -11.83 -21.39
C VAL A 292 18.45 -12.69 -20.41
N THR A 293 19.21 -12.05 -19.51
CA THR A 293 19.95 -12.73 -18.46
C THR A 293 19.46 -12.26 -17.10
N LEU A 294 18.75 -13.12 -16.38
CA LEU A 294 18.32 -12.86 -15.00
C LEU A 294 19.51 -13.04 -14.05
N ASP A 295 19.80 -12.01 -13.26
CA ASP A 295 20.63 -12.13 -12.07
C ASP A 295 19.73 -12.37 -10.85
N ASP A 296 19.55 -13.64 -10.51
CA ASP A 296 18.83 -14.11 -9.32
C ASP A 296 19.79 -14.44 -8.16
N THR A 297 21.05 -14.00 -8.23
CA THR A 297 22.04 -14.24 -7.17
C THR A 297 21.54 -13.67 -5.84
N GLY A 298 21.46 -14.53 -4.83
CA GLY A 298 21.00 -14.19 -3.49
C GLY A 298 19.48 -14.08 -3.33
N PHE A 299 18.69 -14.26 -4.40
CA PHE A 299 17.23 -14.13 -4.34
C PHE A 299 16.59 -15.12 -3.37
N LEU A 300 16.96 -16.41 -3.46
CA LEU A 300 16.41 -17.46 -2.59
C LEU A 300 16.74 -17.22 -1.11
N ASP A 301 17.96 -16.77 -0.82
CA ASP A 301 18.37 -16.42 0.54
C ASP A 301 17.64 -15.17 1.05
N GLY A 302 17.40 -14.20 0.18
CA GLY A 302 16.56 -13.04 0.46
C GLY A 302 15.12 -13.45 0.85
N VAL A 303 14.52 -14.40 0.13
CA VAL A 303 13.18 -14.93 0.47
C VAL A 303 13.19 -15.58 1.86
N ARG A 304 14.21 -16.40 2.17
CA ARG A 304 14.35 -17.03 3.50
C ARG A 304 14.50 -15.99 4.61
N SER A 305 15.38 -15.00 4.41
CA SER A 305 15.59 -13.92 5.38
C SER A 305 14.33 -13.11 5.63
N ILE A 306 13.55 -12.79 4.59
CA ILE A 306 12.27 -12.10 4.76
C ILE A 306 11.29 -12.95 5.58
N ARG A 307 11.19 -14.25 5.32
CA ARG A 307 10.31 -15.15 6.10
C ARG A 307 10.70 -15.20 7.58
N GLU A 308 12.00 -15.17 7.89
CA GLU A 308 12.49 -15.08 9.27
C GLU A 308 12.09 -13.76 9.93
N ARG A 309 12.17 -12.63 9.21
CA ARG A 309 11.71 -11.32 9.72
C ARG A 309 10.19 -11.25 9.91
N ILE A 310 9.43 -11.90 9.04
CA ILE A 310 7.97 -12.05 9.20
C ILE A 310 7.66 -12.88 10.45
N ALA A 311 8.35 -14.00 10.63
CA ALA A 311 8.22 -14.81 11.84
C ALA A 311 8.63 -14.04 13.10
N ALA A 312 9.65 -13.18 13.01
CA ALA A 312 10.11 -12.31 14.07
C ALA A 312 9.06 -11.25 14.47
N GLY A 313 8.13 -10.92 13.56
CA GLY A 313 7.12 -9.87 13.71
C GLY A 313 7.58 -8.51 13.19
N ASP A 314 8.74 -8.42 12.53
CA ASP A 314 9.32 -7.14 12.11
C ASP A 314 8.62 -6.56 10.87
N VAL A 315 7.95 -7.41 10.07
CA VAL A 315 7.24 -7.04 8.84
C VAL A 315 6.15 -8.09 8.53
N TYR A 316 5.18 -7.75 7.70
CA TYR A 316 4.12 -8.66 7.23
C TYR A 316 4.40 -9.20 5.82
N GLN A 317 4.91 -8.33 4.95
CA GLN A 317 5.33 -8.64 3.58
C GLN A 317 6.43 -7.70 3.11
N VAL A 318 7.32 -8.22 2.27
CA VAL A 318 8.33 -7.42 1.55
C VAL A 318 8.33 -7.82 0.08
N ASN A 319 8.26 -6.86 -0.84
CA ASN A 319 8.43 -7.10 -2.26
C ASN A 319 9.92 -7.17 -2.59
N LEU A 320 10.44 -8.38 -2.80
CA LEU A 320 11.83 -8.62 -3.17
C LEU A 320 11.99 -8.63 -4.68
N THR A 321 13.05 -8.01 -5.19
CA THR A 321 13.28 -7.89 -6.63
C THR A 321 14.63 -8.45 -7.06
N ALA A 322 14.67 -8.89 -8.31
CA ALA A 322 15.85 -9.26 -9.08
C ALA A 322 16.00 -8.32 -10.29
N ARG A 323 17.12 -8.44 -11.01
CA ARG A 323 17.39 -7.67 -12.22
C ARG A 323 17.69 -8.60 -13.38
N ALA A 324 17.14 -8.28 -14.54
CA ALA A 324 17.52 -8.90 -15.80
C ALA A 324 18.29 -7.89 -16.66
N SER A 325 19.46 -8.29 -17.15
CA SER A 325 20.17 -7.56 -18.20
C SER A 325 19.58 -7.93 -19.55
N LEU A 326 19.29 -6.92 -20.36
CA LEU A 326 18.88 -7.09 -21.75
C LEU A 326 20.07 -6.74 -22.66
N GLY A 327 20.26 -7.53 -23.72
CA GLY A 327 21.24 -7.24 -24.76
C GLY A 327 21.05 -5.86 -25.40
N GLU A 328 22.01 -5.45 -26.23
CA GLU A 328 21.96 -4.15 -26.89
C GLU A 328 20.71 -4.04 -27.79
N VAL A 329 19.85 -3.08 -27.46
CA VAL A 329 18.60 -2.81 -28.17
C VAL A 329 18.30 -1.32 -28.12
N ASP A 330 17.68 -0.80 -29.18
CA ASP A 330 17.16 0.56 -29.21
C ASP A 330 15.82 0.66 -28.44
N GLY A 331 15.52 1.82 -27.85
CA GLY A 331 14.29 2.05 -27.09
C GLY A 331 13.01 1.81 -27.90
N ALA A 332 13.00 2.19 -29.18
CA ALA A 332 11.87 1.95 -30.08
C ALA A 332 11.66 0.44 -30.30
N ALA A 333 12.73 -0.31 -30.54
CA ALA A 333 12.64 -1.75 -30.76
C ALA A 333 12.20 -2.49 -29.48
N LEU A 334 12.60 -2.00 -28.31
CA LEU A 334 12.15 -2.53 -27.02
C LEU A 334 10.66 -2.25 -26.75
N LEU A 335 10.19 -1.02 -26.99
CA LEU A 335 8.77 -0.68 -26.87
C LEU A 335 7.92 -1.48 -27.86
N SER A 336 8.37 -1.59 -29.12
CA SER A 336 7.71 -2.40 -30.16
C SER A 336 7.57 -3.86 -29.71
N ARG A 337 8.63 -4.44 -29.12
CA ARG A 337 8.59 -5.79 -28.56
C ARG A 337 7.60 -5.95 -27.41
N LEU A 338 7.57 -5.01 -26.47
CA LEU A 338 6.62 -5.04 -25.35
C LEU A 338 5.16 -4.90 -25.81
N CYS A 339 4.92 -4.24 -26.94
CA CYS A 339 3.59 -4.09 -27.52
C CYS A 339 3.22 -5.20 -28.53
N ALA A 340 4.14 -6.12 -28.87
CA ALA A 340 3.96 -7.08 -29.95
C ALA A 340 2.80 -8.08 -29.72
N ARG A 341 2.40 -8.30 -28.46
CA ARG A 341 1.27 -9.18 -28.08
C ARG A 341 -0.01 -8.40 -27.74
N GLY A 342 -0.06 -7.12 -28.12
CA GLY A 342 -1.09 -6.17 -27.73
C GLY A 342 -0.51 -5.07 -26.85
N VAL A 343 -1.11 -3.88 -26.93
CA VAL A 343 -0.69 -2.72 -26.15
C VAL A 343 -0.99 -2.98 -24.66
N PRO A 344 0.03 -2.96 -23.78
CA PRO A 344 -0.18 -3.02 -22.34
C PRO A 344 -1.07 -1.89 -21.86
N ARG A 345 -1.75 -2.09 -20.72
CA ARG A 345 -2.60 -1.07 -20.11
C ARG A 345 -1.84 0.25 -19.97
N PHE A 346 -0.68 0.25 -19.31
CA PHE A 346 0.22 1.40 -19.30
C PHE A 346 1.49 1.07 -20.07
N ALA A 347 1.54 1.50 -21.31
CA ALA A 347 2.75 1.44 -22.10
C ALA A 347 3.36 2.84 -22.21
N ALA A 348 4.67 2.94 -22.02
CA ALA A 348 5.37 4.20 -22.13
C ALA A 348 6.79 4.02 -22.66
N TRP A 349 7.23 4.99 -23.45
CA TRP A 349 8.64 5.21 -23.74
C TRP A 349 8.96 6.66 -23.46
N VAL A 350 9.92 6.87 -22.57
CA VAL A 350 10.35 8.18 -22.12
C VAL A 350 11.82 8.28 -22.41
N LYS A 351 12.19 9.37 -23.07
CA LYS A 351 13.57 9.78 -23.25
C LYS A 351 13.69 11.22 -22.79
N SER A 352 14.50 11.47 -21.79
CA SER A 352 14.70 12.80 -21.25
C SER A 352 16.13 12.99 -20.80
N SER A 353 16.71 14.13 -21.15
CA SER A 353 17.98 14.59 -20.62
C SER A 353 17.99 14.76 -19.09
N ARG A 354 16.83 14.96 -18.46
CA ARG A 354 16.68 15.09 -17.00
C ARG A 354 16.51 13.75 -16.29
N PHE A 355 15.72 12.84 -16.84
CA PHE A 355 15.35 11.59 -16.15
C PHE A 355 15.97 10.31 -16.75
N GLY A 356 16.69 10.44 -17.85
CA GLY A 356 17.24 9.32 -18.61
C GLY A 356 16.21 8.73 -19.57
N GLU A 357 16.44 7.48 -19.96
CA GLU A 357 15.59 6.76 -20.90
C GLU A 357 15.06 5.50 -20.26
N PHE A 358 13.74 5.27 -20.35
CA PHE A 358 13.11 4.05 -19.88
C PHE A 358 11.91 3.66 -20.73
N VAL A 359 11.62 2.35 -20.78
CA VAL A 359 10.46 1.78 -21.46
C VAL A 359 9.67 0.95 -20.44
N SER A 360 8.36 1.19 -20.37
CA SER A 360 7.46 0.55 -19.41
C SER A 360 6.28 -0.11 -20.11
N ALA A 361 5.88 -1.28 -19.62
CA ALA A 361 4.71 -2.03 -20.02
C ALA A 361 3.89 -2.45 -18.79
N SER A 362 3.64 -1.48 -17.91
CA SER A 362 3.00 -1.72 -16.63
C SER A 362 1.52 -2.08 -16.76
N PRO A 363 1.04 -3.10 -16.05
CA PRO A 363 -0.38 -3.39 -15.92
C PRO A 363 -1.05 -2.64 -14.76
N GLU A 364 -0.29 -1.99 -13.88
CA GLU A 364 -0.76 -1.49 -12.58
C GLU A 364 -0.95 0.02 -12.56
N LEU A 365 -2.17 0.44 -12.17
CA LEU A 365 -2.50 1.83 -11.88
C LEU A 365 -2.04 2.13 -10.45
N LEU A 366 -1.11 3.07 -10.30
CA LEU A 366 -0.71 3.55 -8.99
C LEU A 366 -1.82 4.42 -8.39
N VAL A 367 -2.22 5.45 -9.13
CA VAL A 367 -3.26 6.39 -8.71
C VAL A 367 -3.87 7.10 -9.91
N GLU A 368 -5.15 7.38 -9.80
CA GLU A 368 -5.89 8.25 -10.69
C GLU A 368 -6.65 9.30 -9.88
N THR A 369 -6.67 10.55 -10.38
CA THR A 369 -7.48 11.62 -9.80
C THR A 369 -8.30 12.37 -10.85
N ALA A 370 -9.50 12.78 -10.47
CA ALA A 370 -10.36 13.66 -11.25
C ALA A 370 -11.19 14.54 -10.31
N GLY A 371 -10.90 15.84 -10.26
CA GLY A 371 -11.46 16.72 -9.23
C GLY A 371 -11.07 16.24 -7.83
N GLN A 372 -12.05 15.93 -6.98
CA GLN A 372 -11.82 15.36 -5.65
C GLN A 372 -11.87 13.83 -5.63
N TRP A 373 -12.21 13.15 -6.72
CA TRP A 373 -12.19 11.69 -6.72
C TRP A 373 -10.76 11.17 -6.87
N VAL A 374 -10.42 10.14 -6.08
CA VAL A 374 -9.17 9.40 -6.16
C VAL A 374 -9.44 7.90 -6.24
N HIS A 375 -8.64 7.20 -7.03
CA HIS A 375 -8.73 5.76 -7.24
C HIS A 375 -7.36 5.12 -7.35
N VAL A 376 -7.20 3.95 -6.74
CA VAL A 376 -5.98 3.16 -6.77
C VAL A 376 -6.32 1.69 -7.02
N GLU A 377 -5.42 0.97 -7.69
CA GLU A 377 -5.65 -0.43 -8.04
C GLU A 377 -4.48 -1.34 -7.64
N PRO A 378 -4.39 -1.71 -6.35
CA PRO A 378 -3.32 -2.58 -5.91
C PRO A 378 -3.39 -3.92 -6.64
N MET A 379 -2.22 -4.45 -6.99
CA MET A 379 -2.10 -5.68 -7.77
C MET A 379 -1.17 -6.69 -7.08
N LYS A 380 -1.72 -7.87 -6.81
CA LYS A 380 -1.03 -8.99 -6.14
C LYS A 380 -1.53 -10.33 -6.66
N GLY A 381 -0.70 -11.35 -6.57
CA GLY A 381 -0.95 -12.66 -7.14
C GLY A 381 -0.80 -12.70 -8.67
N THR A 382 0.13 -13.52 -9.13
CA THR A 382 0.40 -13.75 -10.56
C THR A 382 0.39 -15.25 -10.81
N ALA A 383 -0.39 -15.72 -11.78
CA ALA A 383 -0.38 -17.13 -12.16
C ALA A 383 -0.50 -17.32 -13.67
N ALA A 384 -0.28 -18.54 -14.14
CA ALA A 384 -0.43 -18.89 -15.54
C ALA A 384 -1.91 -18.97 -15.97
N SER A 385 -2.81 -19.29 -15.04
CA SER A 385 -4.26 -19.38 -15.30
C SER A 385 -5.11 -18.71 -14.22
N ALA A 386 -6.36 -18.39 -14.56
CA ALA A 386 -7.32 -17.82 -13.63
C ALA A 386 -7.67 -18.79 -12.49
N ASP A 387 -7.83 -20.09 -12.79
CA ASP A 387 -8.19 -21.11 -11.80
C ASP A 387 -7.15 -21.24 -10.67
N GLN A 388 -5.86 -21.06 -10.99
CA GLN A 388 -4.79 -21.03 -10.01
C GLN A 388 -4.98 -19.87 -9.02
N LEU A 389 -5.27 -18.66 -9.51
CA LEU A 389 -5.48 -17.50 -8.65
C LEU A 389 -6.76 -17.62 -7.83
N ILE A 390 -7.88 -18.03 -8.44
CA ILE A 390 -9.18 -18.13 -7.75
C ILE A 390 -9.05 -19.00 -6.49
N ASN A 391 -8.34 -20.12 -6.60
CA ASN A 391 -8.18 -21.08 -5.52
C ASN A 391 -7.00 -20.78 -4.58
N SER A 392 -6.19 -19.76 -4.86
CA SER A 392 -5.03 -19.40 -4.04
C SER A 392 -5.43 -18.48 -2.88
N GLU A 393 -5.43 -19.05 -1.68
CA GLU A 393 -5.62 -18.29 -0.44
C GLU A 393 -4.43 -17.36 -0.14
N LYS A 394 -3.21 -17.78 -0.48
CA LYS A 394 -2.01 -16.95 -0.35
C LYS A 394 -2.17 -15.65 -1.13
N ASP A 395 -2.50 -15.74 -2.42
CA ASP A 395 -2.62 -14.57 -3.30
C ASP A 395 -3.77 -13.65 -2.88
N ARG A 396 -4.87 -14.23 -2.38
CA ARG A 396 -5.98 -13.47 -1.79
C ARG A 396 -5.53 -12.67 -0.58
N ALA A 397 -4.75 -13.29 0.30
CA ALA A 397 -4.25 -12.66 1.52
C ALA A 397 -3.22 -11.56 1.23
N GLU A 398 -2.32 -11.82 0.27
CA GLU A 398 -1.35 -10.85 -0.21
C GLU A 398 -2.04 -9.59 -0.79
N LEU A 399 -3.06 -9.79 -1.64
CA LEU A 399 -3.86 -8.68 -2.18
C LEU A 399 -4.57 -7.91 -1.06
N ALA A 400 -5.26 -8.60 -0.16
CA ALA A 400 -6.00 -7.95 0.92
C ALA A 400 -5.10 -7.07 1.79
N MET A 401 -3.88 -7.51 2.09
CA MET A 401 -2.93 -6.73 2.86
C MET A 401 -2.52 -5.42 2.18
N ILE A 402 -2.23 -5.47 0.87
CA ILE A 402 -1.86 -4.27 0.11
C ILE A 402 -3.07 -3.36 -0.11
N THR A 403 -4.27 -3.93 -0.25
CA THR A 403 -5.53 -3.16 -0.28
C THR A 403 -5.72 -2.36 1.00
N ASP A 404 -5.55 -2.97 2.19
CA ASP A 404 -5.65 -2.24 3.45
C ASP A 404 -4.54 -1.20 3.64
N LEU A 405 -3.33 -1.46 3.14
CA LEU A 405 -2.24 -0.47 3.15
C LEU A 405 -2.58 0.74 2.28
N LEU A 406 -3.16 0.54 1.10
CA LEU A 406 -3.57 1.67 0.26
C LEU A 406 -4.80 2.40 0.80
N ARG A 407 -5.70 1.72 1.53
CA ARG A 407 -6.74 2.40 2.30
C ARG A 407 -6.15 3.34 3.34
N ASP A 408 -5.12 2.89 4.07
CA ASP A 408 -4.44 3.72 5.09
C ASP A 408 -3.87 4.99 4.46
N ASP A 409 -3.21 4.85 3.31
CA ASP A 409 -2.71 5.97 2.52
C ASP A 409 -3.85 6.93 2.15
N LEU A 410 -4.95 6.42 1.58
CA LEU A 410 -6.05 7.26 1.16
C LEU A 410 -6.77 7.94 2.34
N HIS A 411 -6.89 7.30 3.50
CA HIS A 411 -7.45 7.94 4.70
C HIS A 411 -6.61 9.13 5.17
N ARG A 412 -5.32 9.21 4.84
CA ARG A 412 -4.49 10.40 5.10
C ARG A 412 -4.87 11.59 4.23
N LEU A 413 -5.51 11.37 3.08
CA LEU A 413 -5.81 12.39 2.07
C LEU A 413 -7.32 12.71 1.97
N CYS A 414 -8.16 11.71 2.20
CA CYS A 414 -9.57 11.75 1.91
C CYS A 414 -10.42 12.27 3.08
N GLU A 415 -11.65 12.68 2.76
CA GLU A 415 -12.70 12.97 3.72
C GLU A 415 -12.97 11.73 4.56
N ALA A 416 -13.28 11.95 5.85
CA ALA A 416 -13.52 10.85 6.77
C ALA A 416 -14.61 9.93 6.22
N ARG A 417 -14.41 8.61 6.31
CA ARG A 417 -15.36 7.58 5.87
C ARG A 417 -15.66 7.55 4.37
N SER A 418 -14.89 8.29 3.56
CA SER A 418 -15.09 8.29 2.10
C SER A 418 -14.33 7.20 1.36
N VAL A 419 -13.33 6.57 2.00
CA VAL A 419 -12.49 5.54 1.39
C VAL A 419 -13.19 4.19 1.44
N VAL A 420 -13.37 3.56 0.28
CA VAL A 420 -14.07 2.28 0.14
C VAL A 420 -13.37 1.34 -0.81
N VAL A 421 -13.46 0.04 -0.53
CA VAL A 421 -13.09 -1.02 -1.47
C VAL A 421 -14.29 -1.30 -2.36
N THR A 422 -14.27 -0.86 -3.61
CA THR A 422 -15.38 -1.06 -4.57
C THR A 422 -15.31 -2.43 -5.24
N ASN A 423 -14.12 -3.02 -5.29
CA ASN A 423 -13.90 -4.41 -5.69
C ASN A 423 -12.76 -5.01 -4.89
N GLU A 424 -13.04 -6.07 -4.13
CA GLU A 424 -12.01 -6.71 -3.30
C GLU A 424 -11.01 -7.52 -4.13
N ARG A 425 -11.45 -8.09 -5.25
CA ARG A 425 -10.65 -8.96 -6.10
C ARG A 425 -11.31 -9.22 -7.45
N ARG A 426 -10.70 -8.68 -8.51
CA ARG A 426 -10.96 -9.06 -9.91
C ARG A 426 -9.70 -9.58 -10.58
N LEU A 427 -9.87 -10.39 -11.62
CA LEU A 427 -8.76 -10.93 -12.39
C LEU A 427 -8.60 -10.15 -13.69
N ILE A 428 -7.36 -9.82 -14.05
CA ILE A 428 -7.01 -9.24 -15.34
C ILE A 428 -6.13 -10.21 -16.14
N PRO A 429 -6.48 -10.49 -17.40
CA PRO A 429 -5.62 -11.25 -18.29
C PRO A 429 -4.48 -10.36 -18.80
N LEU A 430 -3.28 -10.93 -18.86
CA LEU A 430 -2.12 -10.37 -19.54
C LEU A 430 -1.68 -11.35 -20.62
N ALA A 431 -0.86 -10.88 -21.57
CA ALA A 431 -0.37 -11.70 -22.66
C ALA A 431 0.49 -12.93 -22.25
N TYR A 432 0.88 -13.04 -20.97
CA TYR A 432 1.75 -14.09 -20.44
C TYR A 432 1.29 -14.65 -19.08
N ALA A 433 0.24 -14.08 -18.46
CA ALA A 433 -0.21 -14.44 -17.12
C ALA A 433 -1.63 -13.91 -16.85
N VAL A 434 -2.18 -14.28 -15.70
CA VAL A 434 -3.34 -13.63 -15.09
C VAL A 434 -2.88 -12.98 -13.78
N GLN A 435 -3.46 -11.82 -13.43
CA GLN A 435 -3.16 -11.11 -12.18
C GLN A 435 -4.43 -10.74 -11.41
N SER A 436 -4.36 -10.69 -10.07
CA SER A 436 -5.46 -10.19 -9.24
C SER A 436 -5.27 -8.71 -8.92
N VAL A 437 -6.38 -7.97 -8.91
CA VAL A 437 -6.44 -6.53 -8.66
C VAL A 437 -7.62 -6.22 -7.74
N ALA A 438 -7.47 -5.25 -6.85
CA ALA A 438 -8.58 -4.66 -6.11
C ALA A 438 -8.81 -3.21 -6.58
N ASP A 439 -9.96 -2.64 -6.26
CA ASP A 439 -10.31 -1.26 -6.57
C ASP A 439 -10.63 -0.53 -5.25
N VAL A 440 -9.91 0.56 -4.97
CA VAL A 440 -10.11 1.40 -3.79
C VAL A 440 -10.31 2.84 -4.22
N GLU A 441 -11.43 3.41 -3.81
CA GLU A 441 -11.85 4.77 -4.18
C GLU A 441 -12.03 5.65 -2.95
N GLY A 442 -11.90 6.96 -3.11
CA GLY A 442 -12.13 7.93 -2.05
C GLY A 442 -12.43 9.33 -2.55
N THR A 443 -12.84 10.21 -1.63
CA THR A 443 -13.05 11.64 -1.89
C THR A 443 -11.96 12.45 -1.19
N LEU A 444 -11.03 13.02 -1.95
CA LEU A 444 -9.98 13.91 -1.47
C LEU A 444 -10.57 15.13 -0.74
N ARG A 445 -9.96 15.50 0.39
CA ARG A 445 -10.35 16.74 1.09
C ARG A 445 -10.03 17.97 0.25
N ALA A 446 -10.78 19.05 0.49
CA ALA A 446 -10.50 20.33 -0.13
C ALA A 446 -9.04 20.77 0.11
N GLY A 447 -8.37 21.23 -0.94
CA GLY A 447 -7.00 21.74 -0.90
C GLY A 447 -5.89 20.68 -1.01
N VAL A 448 -6.21 19.39 -1.07
CA VAL A 448 -5.22 18.34 -1.36
C VAL A 448 -4.74 18.47 -2.81
N SER A 449 -3.44 18.70 -3.00
CA SER A 449 -2.84 18.79 -4.33
C SER A 449 -2.42 17.41 -4.85
N LEU A 450 -2.20 17.30 -6.16
CA LEU A 450 -1.65 16.09 -6.76
C LEU A 450 -0.28 15.72 -6.18
N HIS A 451 0.56 16.71 -5.87
CA HIS A 451 1.84 16.49 -5.21
C HIS A 451 1.66 15.84 -3.83
N ASP A 452 0.64 16.24 -3.06
CA ASP A 452 0.33 15.62 -1.77
C ASP A 452 -0.13 14.18 -1.94
N VAL A 453 -0.96 13.90 -2.96
CA VAL A 453 -1.38 12.54 -3.30
C VAL A 453 -0.16 11.67 -3.60
N LEU A 454 0.71 12.11 -4.51
CA LEU A 454 1.90 11.36 -4.89
C LEU A 454 2.85 11.14 -3.71
N ASN A 455 3.04 12.13 -2.84
CA ASN A 455 3.88 11.98 -1.64
C ASN A 455 3.39 10.92 -0.66
N VAL A 456 2.09 10.63 -0.65
CA VAL A 456 1.52 9.60 0.24
C VAL A 456 1.53 8.23 -0.42
N VAL A 457 1.14 8.13 -1.70
CA VAL A 457 1.01 6.83 -2.38
C VAL A 457 2.32 6.29 -2.95
N HIS A 458 3.34 7.15 -3.14
CA HIS A 458 4.66 6.76 -3.66
C HIS A 458 5.70 6.60 -2.52
N PRO A 459 6.52 5.55 -2.52
CA PRO A 459 6.51 4.39 -3.43
C PRO A 459 5.31 3.46 -3.20
N GLY A 460 4.78 2.91 -4.30
CA GLY A 460 3.57 2.10 -4.28
C GLY A 460 3.63 0.91 -3.31
N GLY A 461 2.52 0.61 -2.63
CA GLY A 461 2.40 -0.51 -1.69
C GLY A 461 2.78 -1.85 -2.32
N SER A 462 2.40 -2.06 -3.58
CA SER A 462 2.66 -3.28 -4.34
C SER A 462 4.13 -3.58 -4.59
N VAL A 463 4.99 -2.56 -4.62
CA VAL A 463 6.43 -2.73 -4.86
C VAL A 463 7.24 -2.59 -3.58
N THR A 464 6.61 -2.32 -2.44
CA THR A 464 7.31 -2.15 -1.16
C THR A 464 7.03 -3.30 -0.22
N GLY A 465 5.90 -3.27 0.49
CA GLY A 465 5.57 -4.19 1.56
C GLY A 465 4.86 -3.50 2.71
N ALA A 466 4.48 -4.26 3.72
CA ALA A 466 3.72 -3.79 4.87
C ALA A 466 4.36 -4.30 6.17
N PRO A 467 4.58 -3.46 7.21
CA PRO A 467 4.51 -2.00 7.18
C PRO A 467 5.58 -1.39 6.27
N ARG A 468 5.22 -0.33 5.52
CA ARG A 468 6.06 0.24 4.44
C ARG A 468 7.48 0.62 4.90
N ARG A 469 7.60 1.26 6.07
CA ARG A 469 8.90 1.72 6.62
C ARG A 469 9.86 0.56 6.85
N SER A 470 9.40 -0.49 7.54
CA SER A 470 10.20 -1.70 7.82
C SER A 470 10.54 -2.43 6.52
N ALA A 471 9.56 -2.59 5.62
CA ALA A 471 9.78 -3.23 4.32
C ALA A 471 10.87 -2.52 3.49
N LEU A 472 10.86 -1.18 3.44
CA LEU A 472 11.89 -0.41 2.72
C LEU A 472 13.29 -0.52 3.33
N GLN A 473 13.40 -0.64 4.65
CA GLN A 473 14.68 -0.93 5.32
C GLN A 473 15.21 -2.30 4.94
N ILE A 474 14.34 -3.32 4.98
CA ILE A 474 14.68 -4.69 4.58
C ILE A 474 15.09 -4.75 3.11
N ILE A 475 14.38 -4.05 2.22
CA ILE A 475 14.73 -3.92 0.80
C ILE A 475 16.13 -3.33 0.64
N ALA A 476 16.44 -2.24 1.36
CA ALA A 476 17.75 -1.60 1.27
C ALA A 476 18.90 -2.49 1.78
N GLU A 477 18.62 -3.42 2.69
CA GLU A 477 19.60 -4.38 3.21
C GLU A 477 19.81 -5.57 2.27
N LEU A 478 18.76 -6.03 1.58
CA LEU A 478 18.80 -7.24 0.76
C LEU A 478 19.12 -6.98 -0.71
N GLU A 479 18.70 -5.85 -1.28
CA GLU A 479 18.91 -5.55 -2.70
C GLU A 479 20.26 -4.89 -2.97
N ARG A 480 20.99 -5.42 -3.96
CA ARG A 480 22.36 -4.97 -4.31
C ARG A 480 22.40 -3.63 -5.05
N THR A 481 21.31 -3.27 -5.73
CA THR A 481 21.24 -2.10 -6.60
C THR A 481 19.96 -1.32 -6.33
N PRO A 482 19.99 0.02 -6.45
CA PRO A 482 18.76 0.82 -6.46
C PRO A 482 17.75 0.33 -7.50
N ARG A 483 16.48 0.69 -7.30
CA ARG A 483 15.37 0.37 -8.20
C ARG A 483 15.20 1.40 -9.30
N GLY A 484 15.61 2.65 -9.09
CA GLY A 484 15.67 3.63 -10.16
C GLY A 484 14.30 3.93 -10.73
N ALA A 485 14.13 3.90 -12.06
CA ALA A 485 12.82 4.06 -12.69
C ALA A 485 11.90 2.87 -12.39
N TYR A 486 12.44 1.66 -12.29
CA TYR A 486 11.67 0.50 -11.85
C TYR A 486 11.20 0.69 -10.40
N CYS A 487 9.96 0.30 -10.09
CA CYS A 487 9.24 0.63 -8.85
C CYS A 487 9.04 2.13 -8.60
N GLY A 488 9.35 2.99 -9.57
CA GLY A 488 8.99 4.40 -9.61
C GLY A 488 7.54 4.62 -10.04
N THR A 489 7.22 5.86 -10.42
CA THR A 489 5.94 6.18 -11.06
C THR A 489 6.12 7.11 -12.26
N LEU A 490 5.22 6.93 -13.22
CA LEU A 490 5.03 7.79 -14.38
C LEU A 490 3.56 8.18 -14.47
N GLY A 491 3.28 9.47 -14.65
CA GLY A 491 1.91 9.93 -14.85
C GLY A 491 1.79 11.09 -15.81
N LEU A 492 0.56 11.29 -16.28
CA LEU A 492 0.15 12.43 -17.08
C LEU A 492 -0.95 13.17 -16.32
N GLU A 493 -0.77 14.48 -16.16
CA GLU A 493 -1.78 15.41 -15.69
C GLU A 493 -2.17 16.33 -16.85
N MET A 494 -3.45 16.30 -17.23
CA MET A 494 -3.99 17.08 -18.34
C MET A 494 -5.50 17.23 -18.19
N ASN A 495 -6.05 18.40 -18.50
CA ASN A 495 -7.50 18.68 -18.48
C ASN A 495 -8.19 18.33 -17.13
N GLY A 496 -7.52 18.60 -16.00
CA GLY A 496 -8.09 18.38 -14.65
C GLY A 496 -8.19 16.91 -14.23
N ARG A 497 -7.61 16.00 -15.01
CA ARG A 497 -7.45 14.58 -14.69
C ARG A 497 -5.98 14.24 -14.62
N SER A 498 -5.63 13.32 -13.73
CA SER A 498 -4.28 12.78 -13.68
C SER A 498 -4.31 11.27 -13.51
N ARG A 499 -3.38 10.57 -14.17
CA ARG A 499 -3.29 9.10 -14.10
C ARG A 499 -1.85 8.66 -14.09
N PHE A 500 -1.53 7.76 -13.17
CA PHE A 500 -0.18 7.32 -12.86
C PHE A 500 -0.10 5.80 -12.90
N SER A 501 0.89 5.28 -13.61
CA SER A 501 1.24 3.87 -13.52
C SER A 501 2.32 3.67 -12.45
N LEU A 502 2.28 2.51 -11.80
CA LEU A 502 3.43 2.01 -11.05
C LEU A 502 4.42 1.42 -12.05
N LEU A 503 5.67 1.84 -12.03
CA LEU A 503 6.67 1.43 -13.03
C LEU A 503 7.20 0.02 -12.75
N ILE A 504 6.37 -0.97 -13.02
CA ILE A 504 6.71 -2.39 -13.12
C ILE A 504 6.74 -2.81 -14.59
N ARG A 505 7.33 -3.96 -14.91
CA ARG A 505 7.59 -4.38 -16.30
C ARG A 505 8.31 -3.28 -17.08
N THR A 506 9.33 -2.75 -16.44
CA THR A 506 10.02 -1.53 -16.85
C THR A 506 11.50 -1.83 -17.00
N ALA A 507 12.04 -1.42 -18.14
CA ALA A 507 13.48 -1.41 -18.41
C ALA A 507 13.99 0.03 -18.38
N GLU A 508 15.09 0.26 -17.70
CA GLU A 508 15.81 1.54 -17.72
C GLU A 508 17.14 1.41 -18.47
N ARG A 509 17.50 2.46 -19.21
CA ARG A 509 18.75 2.52 -19.95
C ARG A 509 19.88 2.87 -19.00
N LEU A 510 20.81 1.92 -18.86
CA LEU A 510 22.13 2.15 -18.25
C LEU A 510 23.15 2.48 -19.35
N PRO A 511 24.35 2.99 -19.00
CA PRO A 511 25.35 3.38 -20.01
C PRO A 511 25.72 2.27 -21.00
N THR A 512 25.68 1.00 -20.59
CA THR A 512 26.14 -0.13 -21.41
C THR A 512 25.04 -1.10 -21.86
N HIS A 513 23.87 -1.07 -21.23
CA HIS A 513 22.79 -2.03 -21.49
C HIS A 513 21.45 -1.51 -20.94
N TRP A 514 20.37 -2.24 -21.19
CA TRP A 514 19.10 -2.03 -20.51
C TRP A 514 18.99 -2.95 -19.30
N GLN A 515 18.55 -2.41 -18.19
CA GLN A 515 18.27 -3.19 -16.99
C GLN A 515 16.75 -3.25 -16.77
N TYR A 516 16.21 -4.47 -16.66
CA TYR A 516 14.80 -4.73 -16.42
C TYR A 516 14.57 -5.23 -15.00
N GLY A 517 13.62 -4.60 -14.30
CA GLY A 517 13.25 -4.98 -12.94
C GLY A 517 12.11 -5.98 -12.89
N VAL A 518 12.24 -6.98 -12.01
CA VAL A 518 11.21 -8.00 -11.77
C VAL A 518 11.24 -8.46 -10.32
N GLY A 519 10.10 -8.82 -9.73
CA GLY A 519 10.03 -9.24 -8.34
C GLY A 519 8.64 -9.72 -7.93
N GLY A 520 8.47 -10.04 -6.65
CA GLY A 520 7.25 -10.56 -6.05
C GLY A 520 7.13 -10.23 -4.57
N GLY A 521 5.90 -10.28 -4.05
CA GLY A 521 5.60 -10.05 -2.65
C GLY A 521 5.88 -11.29 -1.82
N ILE A 522 6.88 -11.21 -0.94
CA ILE A 522 7.24 -12.31 -0.05
C ILE A 522 6.40 -12.23 1.21
N THR A 523 5.60 -13.26 1.43
CA THR A 523 4.78 -13.50 2.62
C THR A 523 5.26 -14.74 3.38
N TRP A 524 4.66 -15.02 4.55
CA TRP A 524 4.99 -16.21 5.33
C TRP A 524 4.85 -17.53 4.54
N ASP A 525 3.80 -17.63 3.73
CA ASP A 525 3.44 -18.81 2.93
C ASP A 525 4.26 -18.93 1.63
N SER A 526 5.27 -18.07 1.43
CA SER A 526 6.11 -18.08 0.23
C SER A 526 7.15 -19.21 0.27
N SER A 527 7.38 -19.86 -0.87
CA SER A 527 8.48 -20.80 -1.08
C SER A 527 9.54 -20.12 -1.96
N PRO A 528 10.84 -20.12 -1.56
CA PRO A 528 11.90 -19.49 -2.35
C PRO A 528 11.88 -19.87 -3.84
N GLU A 529 11.69 -21.15 -4.13
CA GLU A 529 11.67 -21.70 -5.48
C GLU A 529 10.44 -21.23 -6.27
N ALA A 530 9.26 -21.27 -5.66
CA ALA A 530 8.02 -20.80 -6.29
C ALA A 530 8.07 -19.28 -6.59
N GLU A 531 8.66 -18.47 -5.71
CA GLU A 531 8.82 -17.03 -5.94
C GLU A 531 9.77 -16.74 -7.10
N LEU A 532 10.82 -17.54 -7.25
CA LEU A 532 11.74 -17.42 -8.38
C LEU A 532 11.07 -17.83 -9.69
N ASP A 533 10.21 -18.85 -9.67
CA ASP A 533 9.40 -19.23 -10.83
C ASP A 533 8.37 -18.16 -11.20
N GLU A 534 7.77 -17.48 -10.21
CA GLU A 534 6.93 -16.30 -10.47
C GLU A 534 7.73 -15.17 -11.11
N VAL A 535 8.94 -14.89 -10.61
CA VAL A 535 9.88 -13.93 -11.24
C VAL A 535 10.14 -14.29 -12.71
N ARG A 536 10.40 -15.56 -13.01
CA ARG A 536 10.60 -16.03 -14.40
C ARG A 536 9.35 -15.90 -15.25
N LEU A 537 8.17 -16.23 -14.72
CA LEU A 537 6.89 -16.02 -15.40
C LEU A 537 6.69 -14.55 -15.76
N LYS A 538 7.10 -13.64 -14.87
CA LYS A 538 7.04 -12.20 -15.10
C LYS A 538 8.05 -11.68 -16.14
N LEU A 539 9.11 -12.42 -16.46
CA LEU A 539 9.95 -12.11 -17.62
C LEU A 539 9.22 -12.37 -18.94
N GLY A 540 8.13 -13.15 -18.93
CA GLY A 540 7.26 -13.38 -20.09
C GLY A 540 6.68 -12.10 -20.73
N ALA A 541 6.65 -10.98 -19.99
CA ALA A 541 6.30 -9.66 -20.53
C ALA A 541 7.25 -9.21 -21.66
N LEU A 542 8.52 -9.60 -21.60
CA LEU A 542 9.50 -9.36 -22.66
C LEU A 542 9.28 -10.28 -23.86
N GLY A 543 8.25 -11.14 -23.87
CA GLY A 543 7.82 -11.86 -25.05
C GLY A 543 8.67 -13.07 -25.43
N GLY A 544 8.89 -14.02 -24.50
CA GLY A 544 9.55 -15.32 -24.76
C GLY A 544 11.03 -15.23 -25.15
N THR A 545 11.86 -16.09 -24.57
CA THR A 545 13.28 -16.26 -24.96
C THR A 545 13.39 -16.99 -26.29
#